data_AF-A0A7J6DFE2-F1
#
_entry.id   AF-A0A7J6DFE2-F1
#
_cell.length_a   1.000
_cell.length_b   1.000
_cell.length_c   1.000
_cell.angle_alpha   90.00
_cell.angle_beta   90.00
_cell.angle_gamma   90.00
#
_symmetry.space_group_name_H-M   'P 1'
#
loop_
_entity.id
_entity.type
_entity.pdbx_description
1 polymer ?
#
loop_
_entity_poly.entity_id
_entity_poly.type
_entity_poly.pdbx_seq_one_letter_code
_entity_poly.pdbx_strand_id
1 'polypeptide(L)'
;METLRDCHHLGIRNSFDHQRLLKFARVCEVNGRNHICFRDKEADNVYDMFRTRYTLHRQAYQHKICNIIEDMLAEALVRADRDLHEGKPEDMLMISEAIKTVEDYSKLTDEIFEQILSSTADNLKESRDILNKIIRRKLPKFVGEARLTENKSKEELTQTWKAAVQNYEPTDPTVSLNAEDFSVYVVDLDHGMKDKNPIDNVYFYSKRKPNEASAINDYQLSSFLPEKFNEELVRVYYKITDGNKEKEKKKVEEAEKCFQKWCKSKFGIQ
;
A
#
# COMPACT_ATOMS: atom_id res chain seq x y z
N MET A 1 -18.22 -5.75 -1.28
CA MET A 1 -18.12 -7.05 -1.99
C MET A 1 -16.67 -7.51 -2.11
N GLU A 2 -15.72 -6.61 -2.34
CA GLU A 2 -14.27 -6.90 -2.40
C GLU A 2 -13.75 -7.54 -1.11
N THR A 3 -14.05 -6.96 0.06
CA THR A 3 -13.57 -7.45 1.38
C THR A 3 -13.81 -8.95 1.61
N LEU A 4 -15.01 -9.46 1.30
CA LEU A 4 -15.35 -10.87 1.50
C LEU A 4 -14.65 -11.79 0.50
N ARG A 5 -14.59 -11.37 -0.76
CA ARG A 5 -13.90 -12.09 -1.83
C ARG A 5 -12.42 -12.20 -1.48
N ASP A 6 -11.80 -11.11 -1.08
CA ASP A 6 -10.37 -11.06 -0.84
C ASP A 6 -9.99 -11.82 0.42
N CYS A 7 -10.76 -11.67 1.51
CA CYS A 7 -10.62 -12.51 2.70
C CYS A 7 -10.64 -14.01 2.36
N HIS A 8 -11.58 -14.45 1.51
CA HIS A 8 -11.66 -15.84 1.09
C HIS A 8 -10.42 -16.30 0.32
N HIS A 9 -9.97 -15.55 -0.68
CA HIS A 9 -8.81 -15.94 -1.52
C HIS A 9 -7.47 -15.79 -0.80
N LEU A 10 -7.37 -14.87 0.16
CA LEU A 10 -6.16 -14.64 0.96
C LEU A 10 -6.09 -15.51 2.22
N GLY A 11 -7.18 -16.23 2.57
CA GLY A 11 -7.27 -17.01 3.81
C GLY A 11 -7.34 -16.17 5.07
N ILE A 12 -7.75 -14.90 4.97
CA ILE A 12 -7.92 -13.97 6.09
C ILE A 12 -9.35 -14.08 6.59
N ARG A 13 -9.53 -14.29 7.90
CA ARG A 13 -10.88 -14.34 8.48
C ARG A 13 -11.52 -12.96 8.47
N ASN A 14 -12.75 -12.89 7.96
CA ASN A 14 -13.58 -11.69 8.01
C ASN A 14 -14.54 -11.76 9.22
N SER A 15 -14.53 -10.76 10.10
CA SER A 15 -15.50 -10.64 11.20
C SER A 15 -16.77 -9.89 10.81
N PHE A 16 -16.76 -9.15 9.69
CA PHE A 16 -17.89 -8.35 9.23
C PHE A 16 -19.02 -9.21 8.61
N ASP A 17 -20.20 -9.16 9.23
CA ASP A 17 -21.42 -9.83 8.74
C ASP A 17 -22.32 -8.84 7.98
N HIS A 18 -22.08 -8.78 6.67
CA HIS A 18 -22.86 -7.96 5.75
C HIS A 18 -24.34 -8.39 5.63
N GLN A 19 -24.67 -9.69 5.75
CA GLN A 19 -26.05 -10.15 5.62
C GLN A 19 -26.89 -9.66 6.79
N ARG A 20 -26.31 -9.71 7.99
CA ARG A 20 -26.92 -9.16 9.18
C ARG A 20 -27.09 -7.65 9.09
N LEU A 21 -26.05 -6.93 8.65
CA LEU A 21 -26.12 -5.47 8.51
C LEU A 21 -27.24 -5.05 7.55
N LEU A 22 -27.38 -5.73 6.41
CA LEU A 22 -28.45 -5.48 5.44
C LEU A 22 -29.85 -5.71 6.01
N LYS A 23 -30.05 -6.76 6.84
CA LYS A 23 -31.34 -7.00 7.52
C LYS A 23 -31.72 -5.88 8.49
N PHE A 24 -30.74 -5.12 8.98
CA PHE A 24 -30.92 -3.99 9.88
C PHE A 24 -30.72 -2.63 9.19
N ALA A 25 -30.70 -2.59 7.86
CA ALA A 25 -30.67 -1.35 7.10
C ALA A 25 -32.09 -0.78 6.94
N ARG A 26 -32.23 0.54 7.06
CA ARG A 26 -33.44 1.30 6.76
C ARG A 26 -33.09 2.61 6.06
N VAL A 27 -34.07 3.21 5.41
CA VAL A 27 -33.95 4.58 4.89
C VAL A 27 -34.60 5.53 5.90
N CYS A 28 -33.87 6.55 6.34
CA CYS A 28 -34.39 7.64 7.17
C CYS A 28 -34.02 8.99 6.55
N GLU A 29 -34.84 10.00 6.81
CA GLU A 29 -34.57 11.37 6.35
C GLU A 29 -33.64 12.08 7.33
N VAL A 30 -32.56 12.68 6.81
CA VAL A 30 -31.62 13.53 7.55
C VAL A 30 -31.37 14.78 6.72
N ASN A 31 -31.61 15.96 7.29
CA ASN A 31 -31.39 17.26 6.63
C ASN A 31 -32.04 17.37 5.23
N GLY A 32 -33.27 16.86 5.07
CA GLY A 32 -34.02 16.90 3.81
C GLY A 32 -33.54 15.91 2.75
N ARG A 33 -32.69 14.94 3.12
CA ARG A 33 -32.22 13.87 2.21
C ARG A 33 -32.44 12.50 2.84
N ASN A 34 -32.76 11.53 1.99
CA ASN A 34 -32.88 10.13 2.41
C ASN A 34 -31.49 9.50 2.52
N HIS A 35 -31.17 8.96 3.69
CA HIS A 35 -29.92 8.25 3.97
C HIS A 35 -30.20 6.79 4.34
N ILE A 36 -29.26 5.91 4.02
CA ILE A 36 -29.23 4.56 4.58
C ILE A 36 -28.75 4.68 6.02
N CYS A 37 -29.51 4.08 6.93
CA CYS A 37 -29.23 4.04 8.36
C CYS A 37 -29.24 2.61 8.85
N PHE A 38 -28.39 2.32 9.84
CA PHE A 38 -28.32 1.00 10.45
C PHE A 38 -28.90 1.00 11.84
N ARG A 39 -29.28 -0.17 12.34
CA ARG A 39 -29.72 -0.28 13.72
C ARG A 39 -28.57 0.03 14.68
N ASP A 40 -28.81 0.84 15.69
CA ASP A 40 -27.87 1.22 16.77
C ASP A 40 -26.98 0.06 17.27
N LYS A 41 -27.56 -1.11 17.55
CA LYS A 41 -26.83 -2.30 18.01
C LYS A 41 -25.83 -2.89 17.00
N GLU A 42 -25.85 -2.45 15.74
CA GLU A 42 -24.95 -2.91 14.68
C GLU A 42 -23.73 -2.00 14.53
N ALA A 43 -23.55 -1.01 15.40
CA ALA A 43 -22.40 -0.12 15.35
C ALA A 43 -21.06 -0.85 15.42
N ASP A 44 -20.93 -1.86 16.28
CA ASP A 44 -19.72 -2.69 16.35
C ASP A 44 -19.47 -3.46 15.04
N ASN A 45 -20.53 -3.96 14.40
CA ASN A 45 -20.43 -4.64 13.10
C ASN A 45 -19.99 -3.67 11.98
N VAL A 46 -20.46 -2.41 12.03
CA VAL A 46 -19.97 -1.34 11.14
C VAL A 46 -18.51 -1.00 11.43
N TYR A 47 -18.09 -0.97 12.69
CA TYR A 47 -16.68 -0.77 13.04
C TYR A 47 -15.80 -1.90 12.51
N ASP A 48 -16.24 -3.15 12.68
CA ASP A 48 -15.56 -4.34 12.19
C ASP A 48 -15.37 -4.31 10.68
N MET A 49 -16.28 -3.71 9.91
CA MET A 49 -16.11 -3.48 8.47
C MET A 49 -14.86 -2.62 8.19
N PHE A 50 -14.71 -1.47 8.86
CA PHE A 50 -13.56 -0.57 8.68
C PHE A 50 -12.26 -1.18 9.20
N ARG A 51 -12.33 -1.89 10.34
CA ARG A 51 -11.20 -2.65 10.89
C ARG A 51 -10.74 -3.75 9.93
N THR A 52 -11.68 -4.45 9.28
CA THR A 52 -11.36 -5.49 8.30
C THR A 52 -10.67 -4.88 7.08
N ARG A 53 -11.15 -3.73 6.58
CA ARG A 53 -10.48 -2.97 5.52
C ARG A 53 -9.04 -2.66 5.89
N TYR A 54 -8.82 -2.02 7.04
CA TYR A 54 -7.47 -1.71 7.53
C TYR A 54 -6.59 -2.97 7.61
N THR A 55 -7.15 -4.08 8.12
CA THR A 55 -6.42 -5.36 8.22
C THR A 55 -5.99 -5.90 6.86
N LEU A 56 -6.88 -5.87 5.86
CA LEU A 56 -6.56 -6.29 4.49
C LEU A 56 -5.50 -5.40 3.85
N HIS A 57 -5.61 -4.08 4.02
CA HIS A 57 -4.59 -3.15 3.54
C HIS A 57 -3.23 -3.47 4.16
N ARG A 58 -3.15 -3.62 5.48
CA ARG A 58 -1.88 -3.88 6.17
C ARG A 58 -1.26 -5.24 5.82
N GLN A 59 -2.09 -6.29 5.73
CA GLN A 59 -1.59 -7.66 5.61
C GLN A 59 -1.37 -8.11 4.16
N ALA A 60 -2.16 -7.60 3.22
CA ALA A 60 -2.18 -8.07 1.85
C ALA A 60 -1.87 -6.97 0.84
N TYR A 61 -2.73 -5.95 0.75
CA TYR A 61 -2.61 -4.96 -0.35
C TYR A 61 -1.35 -4.11 -0.24
N GLN A 62 -0.94 -3.76 0.98
CA GLN A 62 0.30 -3.05 1.27
C GLN A 62 1.36 -3.99 1.85
N HIS A 63 1.35 -5.27 1.46
CA HIS A 63 2.39 -6.19 1.90
C HIS A 63 3.73 -5.79 1.30
N LYS A 64 4.77 -5.71 2.13
CA LYS A 64 6.10 -5.18 1.76
C LYS A 64 6.71 -5.76 0.49
N ILE A 65 6.43 -7.02 0.15
CA ILE A 65 6.94 -7.67 -1.08
C ILE A 65 6.02 -7.40 -2.28
N CYS A 66 4.71 -7.23 -2.06
CA CYS A 66 3.79 -6.84 -3.13
C CYS A 66 4.15 -5.46 -3.65
N ASN A 67 4.34 -4.49 -2.76
CA ASN A 67 4.76 -3.13 -3.14
C ASN A 67 6.05 -3.14 -3.99
N ILE A 68 7.06 -3.94 -3.62
CA ILE A 68 8.29 -4.09 -4.42
C ILE A 68 7.98 -4.59 -5.84
N ILE A 69 7.12 -5.60 -5.96
CA ILE A 69 6.76 -6.19 -7.26
C ILE A 69 5.98 -5.19 -8.10
N GLU A 70 5.04 -4.46 -7.49
CA GLU A 70 4.26 -3.40 -8.13
C GLU A 70 5.18 -2.30 -8.66
N ASP A 71 6.16 -1.86 -7.87
CA ASP A 71 7.14 -0.86 -8.32
C ASP A 71 7.98 -1.36 -9.49
N MET A 72 8.48 -2.59 -9.40
CA MET A 72 9.24 -3.20 -10.50
C MET A 72 8.38 -3.34 -11.77
N LEU A 73 7.12 -3.72 -11.62
CA LEU A 73 6.18 -3.80 -12.74
C LEU A 73 5.93 -2.42 -13.34
N ALA A 74 5.67 -1.40 -12.51
CA ALA A 74 5.50 -0.03 -12.98
C ALA A 74 6.77 0.47 -13.71
N GLU A 75 7.96 0.19 -13.17
CA GLU A 75 9.25 0.50 -13.81
C GLU A 75 9.40 -0.16 -15.18
N ALA A 76 8.95 -1.41 -15.30
CA ALA A 76 8.97 -2.15 -16.55
C ALA A 76 7.98 -1.57 -17.57
N LEU A 77 6.75 -1.24 -17.14
CA LEU A 77 5.73 -0.64 -17.99
C LEU A 77 6.15 0.74 -18.50
N VAL A 78 6.70 1.60 -17.64
CA VAL A 78 7.24 2.91 -18.02
C VAL A 78 8.35 2.77 -19.08
N ARG A 79 9.24 1.78 -18.94
CA ARG A 79 10.28 1.52 -19.95
C ARG A 79 9.76 0.94 -21.25
N ALA A 80 8.65 0.20 -21.20
CA ALA A 80 8.02 -0.38 -22.39
C ALA A 80 7.12 0.62 -23.13
N ASP A 81 6.79 1.75 -22.49
CA ASP A 81 5.87 2.74 -23.02
C ASP A 81 6.55 3.66 -24.04
N ARG A 82 6.18 3.49 -25.30
CA ARG A 82 6.71 4.21 -26.46
C ARG A 82 6.65 5.71 -26.30
N ASP A 83 5.58 6.23 -25.71
CA ASP A 83 5.31 7.66 -25.65
C ASP A 83 6.20 8.41 -24.63
N LEU A 84 6.97 7.67 -23.82
CA LEU A 84 7.94 8.22 -22.88
C LEU A 84 9.38 8.24 -23.43
N HIS A 85 9.60 7.68 -24.63
CA HIS A 85 10.91 7.64 -25.29
C HIS A 85 11.07 8.72 -26.36
N GLU A 86 12.29 9.26 -26.47
CA GLU A 86 12.66 10.13 -27.58
C GLU A 86 12.61 9.35 -28.91
N GLY A 87 11.99 9.94 -29.94
CA GLY A 87 11.86 9.30 -31.26
C GLY A 87 10.73 8.27 -31.38
N LYS A 88 10.03 7.92 -30.30
CA LYS A 88 8.82 7.07 -30.28
C LYS A 88 8.94 5.81 -31.17
N PRO A 89 9.86 4.89 -30.85
CA PRO A 89 10.14 3.73 -31.69
C PRO A 89 8.87 2.87 -31.89
N GLU A 90 8.54 2.55 -33.15
CA GLU A 90 7.25 1.93 -33.52
C GLU A 90 7.04 0.53 -32.92
N ASP A 91 8.12 -0.16 -32.54
CA ASP A 91 8.10 -1.51 -31.94
C ASP A 91 7.85 -1.52 -30.42
N MET A 92 7.68 -0.35 -29.79
CA MET A 92 7.25 -0.21 -28.40
C MET A 92 5.74 -0.04 -28.24
N LEU A 93 5.25 -0.14 -27.00
CA LEU A 93 3.82 -0.22 -26.68
C LEU A 93 3.25 1.16 -26.32
N MET A 94 2.02 1.46 -26.74
CA MET A 94 1.30 2.71 -26.39
C MET A 94 0.54 2.54 -25.08
N ILE A 95 1.24 2.38 -23.95
CA ILE A 95 0.59 1.99 -22.70
C ILE A 95 -0.15 3.18 -22.10
N SER A 96 0.50 4.33 -21.98
CA SER A 96 -0.10 5.53 -21.37
C SER A 96 -1.21 6.16 -22.22
N GLU A 97 -1.13 6.00 -23.54
CA GLU A 97 -2.10 6.58 -24.48
C GLU A 97 -3.38 5.73 -24.61
N ALA A 98 -3.33 4.45 -24.26
CA ALA A 98 -4.47 3.53 -24.40
C ALA A 98 -5.72 4.02 -23.66
N ILE A 99 -5.59 4.81 -22.59
CA ILE A 99 -6.73 5.38 -21.85
C ILE A 99 -7.57 6.36 -22.68
N LYS A 100 -7.05 6.87 -23.80
CA LYS A 100 -7.72 7.89 -24.63
C LYS A 100 -8.83 7.31 -25.51
N THR A 101 -8.81 6.00 -25.78
CA THR A 101 -9.83 5.33 -26.60
C THR A 101 -10.37 4.11 -25.86
N VAL A 102 -11.66 3.81 -26.03
CA VAL A 102 -12.26 2.63 -25.39
C VAL A 102 -11.70 1.36 -26.03
N GLU A 103 -11.45 1.40 -27.33
CA GLU A 103 -10.93 0.28 -28.12
C GLU A 103 -9.54 -0.15 -27.65
N ASP A 104 -8.63 0.80 -27.42
CA ASP A 104 -7.27 0.47 -26.96
C ASP A 104 -7.28 0.09 -25.48
N TYR A 105 -8.01 0.84 -24.64
CA TYR A 105 -8.13 0.52 -23.21
C TYR A 105 -8.73 -0.86 -22.97
N SER A 106 -9.71 -1.28 -23.77
CA SER A 106 -10.33 -2.62 -23.65
C SER A 106 -9.37 -3.78 -23.88
N LYS A 107 -8.28 -3.54 -24.60
CA LYS A 107 -7.23 -4.53 -24.90
C LYS A 107 -6.06 -4.45 -23.93
N LEU A 108 -5.94 -3.35 -23.18
CA LEU A 108 -4.90 -3.19 -22.18
C LEU A 108 -5.25 -4.02 -20.94
N THR A 109 -4.73 -5.24 -20.89
CA THR A 109 -4.94 -6.20 -19.81
C THR A 109 -3.60 -6.71 -19.26
N ASP A 110 -3.63 -7.57 -18.25
CA ASP A 110 -2.45 -8.22 -17.68
C ASP A 110 -1.62 -9.01 -18.72
N GLU A 111 -2.19 -9.32 -19.89
CA GLU A 111 -1.47 -9.89 -21.04
C GLU A 111 -0.25 -9.05 -21.45
N ILE A 112 -0.25 -7.74 -21.16
CA ILE A 112 0.88 -6.83 -21.39
C ILE A 112 2.19 -7.38 -20.77
N PHE A 113 2.09 -8.07 -19.63
CA PHE A 113 3.21 -8.70 -18.97
C PHE A 113 3.87 -9.75 -19.89
N GLU A 114 3.06 -10.63 -20.46
CA GLU A 114 3.53 -11.69 -21.37
C GLU A 114 3.98 -11.14 -22.72
N GLN A 115 3.33 -10.07 -23.22
CA GLN A 115 3.73 -9.38 -24.45
C GLN A 115 5.15 -8.82 -24.33
N ILE A 116 5.46 -8.14 -23.22
CA ILE A 116 6.82 -7.62 -22.96
C ILE A 116 7.82 -8.78 -22.81
N LEU A 117 7.44 -9.82 -22.04
CA LEU A 117 8.33 -10.93 -21.73
C LEU A 117 8.72 -11.75 -22.97
N SER A 118 7.77 -11.97 -23.88
CA SER A 118 7.95 -12.75 -25.10
C SER A 118 8.51 -11.95 -26.28
N SER A 119 8.51 -10.62 -26.20
CA SER A 119 9.07 -9.76 -27.25
C SER A 119 10.56 -10.02 -27.47
N THR A 120 10.98 -9.94 -28.74
CA THR A 120 12.39 -10.00 -29.16
C THR A 120 12.98 -8.63 -29.48
N ALA A 121 12.17 -7.57 -29.41
CA ALA A 121 12.63 -6.21 -29.66
C ALA A 121 13.73 -5.81 -28.66
N ASP A 122 14.79 -5.19 -29.17
CA ASP A 122 15.90 -4.68 -28.36
C ASP A 122 15.46 -3.49 -27.49
N ASN A 123 14.54 -2.68 -28.00
CA ASN A 123 13.94 -1.55 -27.30
C ASN A 123 13.21 -1.99 -26.01
N LEU A 124 12.61 -3.18 -26.00
CA LEU A 124 11.93 -3.74 -24.81
C LEU A 124 12.85 -4.53 -23.88
N LYS A 125 14.16 -4.59 -24.16
CA LYS A 125 15.11 -5.42 -23.39
C LYS A 125 15.17 -5.05 -21.92
N GLU A 126 15.25 -3.75 -21.58
CA GLU A 126 15.33 -3.33 -20.18
C GLU A 126 14.06 -3.69 -19.40
N SER A 127 12.89 -3.46 -20.01
CA SER A 127 11.60 -3.84 -19.43
C SER A 127 11.52 -5.36 -19.20
N ARG A 128 11.88 -6.14 -20.22
CA ARG A 128 11.94 -7.61 -20.16
C ARG A 128 12.91 -8.10 -19.10
N ASP A 129 14.05 -7.46 -18.90
CA ASP A 129 15.02 -7.82 -17.86
C ASP A 129 14.44 -7.62 -16.44
N ILE A 130 13.66 -6.55 -16.23
CA ILE A 130 12.97 -6.28 -14.96
C ILE A 130 11.90 -7.34 -14.69
N LEU A 131 11.06 -7.67 -15.68
CA LEU A 131 10.04 -8.72 -15.53
C LEU A 131 10.68 -10.09 -15.25
N ASN A 132 11.80 -10.40 -15.91
CA ASN A 132 12.57 -11.62 -15.63
C ASN A 132 13.11 -11.66 -14.20
N LYS A 133 13.48 -10.52 -13.61
CA LYS A 133 13.88 -10.45 -12.18
C LYS A 133 12.70 -10.78 -11.27
N ILE A 134 11.49 -10.32 -11.59
CA ILE A 134 10.27 -10.68 -10.84
C ILE A 134 10.05 -12.19 -10.86
N ILE A 135 10.04 -12.80 -12.05
CA ILE A 135 9.83 -14.24 -12.25
C ILE A 135 10.89 -15.07 -11.51
N ARG A 136 12.16 -14.66 -11.60
CA ARG A 136 13.29 -15.35 -10.94
C ARG A 136 13.43 -14.99 -9.45
N ARG A 137 12.49 -14.23 -8.90
CA ARG A 137 12.48 -13.76 -7.51
C ARG A 137 13.74 -12.99 -7.10
N LYS A 138 14.39 -12.30 -8.05
CA LYS A 138 15.51 -11.37 -7.83
C LYS A 138 14.99 -9.98 -7.42
N LEU A 139 14.24 -9.95 -6.33
CA LEU A 139 13.60 -8.74 -5.82
C LEU A 139 14.53 -7.94 -4.89
N PRO A 140 14.41 -6.60 -4.88
CA PRO A 140 14.97 -5.75 -3.83
C PRO A 140 14.77 -6.33 -2.43
N LYS A 141 15.77 -6.14 -1.56
CA LYS A 141 15.76 -6.68 -0.20
C LYS A 141 15.17 -5.69 0.76
N PHE A 142 14.19 -6.13 1.53
CA PHE A 142 13.62 -5.35 2.62
C PHE A 142 14.67 -5.12 3.71
N VAL A 143 14.89 -3.86 4.07
CA VAL A 143 15.82 -3.45 5.13
C VAL A 143 15.05 -3.21 6.44
N GLY A 144 13.92 -2.51 6.38
CA GLY A 144 13.21 -2.18 7.61
C GLY A 144 11.90 -1.45 7.37
N GLU A 145 11.08 -1.44 8.42
CA GLU A 145 9.82 -0.70 8.50
C GLU A 145 9.75 0.01 9.85
N ALA A 146 9.28 1.26 9.85
CA ALA A 146 9.02 2.02 11.07
C ALA A 146 7.69 2.76 10.95
N ARG A 147 7.01 2.93 12.09
CA ARG A 147 5.79 3.74 12.20
C ARG A 147 6.18 5.20 12.42
N LEU A 148 5.58 6.10 11.66
CA LEU A 148 5.81 7.53 11.82
C LEU A 148 4.86 8.09 12.88
N THR A 149 5.39 8.94 13.75
CA THR A 149 4.60 9.64 14.78
C THR A 149 3.96 10.92 14.26
N GLU A 150 4.52 11.48 13.20
CA GLU A 150 4.12 12.72 12.53
C GLU A 150 4.23 12.52 11.03
N ASN A 151 3.35 13.19 10.28
CA ASN A 151 3.35 13.07 8.83
C ASN A 151 4.60 13.72 8.24
N LYS A 152 5.36 12.93 7.48
CA LYS A 152 6.60 13.38 6.82
C LYS A 152 6.53 13.08 5.35
N SER A 153 7.03 14.00 4.53
CA SER A 153 7.06 13.77 3.09
C SER A 153 8.05 12.66 2.72
N LYS A 154 7.77 11.96 1.61
CA LYS A 154 8.69 10.96 1.06
C LYS A 154 10.05 11.57 0.76
N GLU A 155 10.10 12.81 0.30
CA GLU A 155 11.32 13.54 -0.01
C GLU A 155 12.16 13.79 1.25
N GLU A 156 11.54 14.23 2.35
CA GLU A 156 12.23 14.45 3.62
C GLU A 156 12.80 13.12 4.17
N LEU A 157 12.00 12.05 4.16
CA LEU A 157 12.44 10.73 4.62
C LEU A 157 13.58 10.19 3.74
N THR A 158 13.50 10.41 2.43
CA THR A 158 14.57 10.02 1.50
C THR A 158 15.86 10.78 1.80
N GLN A 159 15.80 12.10 1.96
CA GLN A 159 16.98 12.92 2.25
C GLN A 159 17.61 12.56 3.59
N THR A 160 16.79 12.39 4.64
CA THR A 160 17.29 12.03 5.96
C THR A 160 17.86 10.62 6.01
N TRP A 161 17.27 9.67 5.26
CA TRP A 161 17.84 8.33 5.09
C TRP A 161 19.18 8.38 4.35
N LYS A 162 19.30 9.14 3.26
CA LYS A 162 20.56 9.32 2.53
C LYS A 162 21.66 9.87 3.46
N ALA A 163 21.34 10.89 4.26
CA ALA A 163 22.26 11.44 5.24
C ALA A 163 22.64 10.41 6.34
N ALA A 164 21.71 9.56 6.77
CA ALA A 164 22.00 8.52 7.74
C ALA A 164 22.98 7.48 7.19
N VAL A 165 22.79 7.04 5.93
CA VAL A 165 23.69 6.09 5.27
C VAL A 165 25.08 6.70 5.07
N GLN A 166 25.18 7.98 4.70
CA GLN A 166 26.46 8.66 4.50
C GLN A 166 27.27 8.82 5.80
N ASN A 167 26.59 9.04 6.92
CA ASN A 167 27.23 9.21 8.23
C ASN A 167 27.36 7.90 9.02
N TYR A 168 26.95 6.77 8.44
CA TYR A 168 26.97 5.48 9.13
C TYR A 168 28.33 4.81 8.95
N GLU A 169 28.98 4.50 10.07
CA GLU A 169 30.16 3.64 10.12
C GLU A 169 29.72 2.18 10.29
N PRO A 170 29.98 1.31 9.28
CA PRO A 170 29.67 -0.10 9.35
C PRO A 170 30.48 -0.81 10.43
N THR A 171 29.86 -1.78 11.07
CA THR A 171 30.55 -2.65 12.05
C THR A 171 31.49 -3.65 11.38
N ASP A 172 31.19 -4.05 10.14
CA ASP A 172 32.12 -4.79 9.27
C ASP A 172 32.83 -3.79 8.34
N PRO A 173 34.13 -3.51 8.53
CA PRO A 173 34.87 -2.54 7.72
C PRO A 173 35.05 -2.98 6.26
N THR A 174 34.74 -4.24 5.92
CA THR A 174 34.75 -4.72 4.53
C THR A 174 33.51 -4.34 3.74
N VAL A 175 32.49 -3.80 4.42
CA VAL A 175 31.22 -3.38 3.84
C VAL A 175 31.18 -1.86 3.72
N SER A 176 30.73 -1.37 2.57
CA SER A 176 30.42 0.04 2.35
C SER A 176 29.01 0.16 1.78
N LEU A 177 28.24 1.09 2.34
CA LEU A 177 26.88 1.37 1.92
C LEU A 177 26.87 2.63 1.04
N ASN A 178 26.19 2.55 -0.11
CA ASN A 178 25.92 3.72 -0.95
C ASN A 178 24.46 4.09 -0.80
N ALA A 179 24.19 5.36 -0.49
CA ALA A 179 22.83 5.89 -0.32
C ALA A 179 21.96 5.70 -1.57
N GLU A 180 22.55 5.69 -2.77
CA GLU A 180 21.81 5.47 -4.03
C GLU A 180 21.41 4.01 -4.26
N ASP A 181 21.96 3.06 -3.50
CA ASP A 181 21.56 1.65 -3.59
C ASP A 181 20.19 1.39 -2.90
N PHE A 182 19.62 2.39 -2.22
CA PHE A 182 18.40 2.25 -1.44
C PHE A 182 17.20 2.97 -2.05
N SER A 183 16.02 2.52 -1.69
CA SER A 183 14.73 3.14 -2.02
C SER A 183 13.91 3.28 -0.74
N VAL A 184 13.19 4.41 -0.63
CA VAL A 184 12.36 4.76 0.52
C VAL A 184 10.91 4.86 0.06
N TYR A 185 10.02 4.24 0.83
CA TYR A 185 8.59 4.21 0.57
C TYR A 185 7.82 4.66 1.78
N VAL A 186 6.75 5.40 1.54
CA VAL A 186 5.77 5.80 2.55
C VAL A 186 4.47 5.09 2.23
N VAL A 187 3.87 4.47 3.24
CA VAL A 187 2.62 3.72 3.13
C VAL A 187 1.63 4.33 4.10
N ASP A 188 0.52 4.83 3.55
CA ASP A 188 -0.58 5.40 4.32
C ASP A 188 -1.64 4.34 4.54
N LEU A 189 -1.94 4.04 5.80
CA LEU A 189 -2.97 3.10 6.20
C LEU A 189 -4.04 3.84 6.97
N ASP A 190 -5.29 3.73 6.56
CA ASP A 190 -6.42 4.35 7.24
C ASP A 190 -7.68 3.48 7.23
N HIS A 191 -8.72 3.97 7.90
CA HIS A 191 -10.05 3.36 7.90
C HIS A 191 -10.93 3.81 6.71
N GLY A 192 -10.35 4.37 5.65
CA GLY A 192 -11.02 4.86 4.45
C GLY A 192 -11.39 6.35 4.45
N MET A 193 -11.06 7.08 5.53
CA MET A 193 -11.35 8.51 5.67
C MET A 193 -10.18 9.30 6.25
N LYS A 194 -8.94 8.95 5.90
CA LYS A 194 -7.72 9.56 6.47
C LYS A 194 -7.72 9.48 8.00
N ASP A 195 -7.49 10.60 8.66
CA ASP A 195 -7.44 10.75 10.12
C ASP A 195 -8.82 10.72 10.80
N LYS A 196 -9.92 10.73 10.03
CA LYS A 196 -11.28 10.82 10.58
C LYS A 196 -11.85 9.45 10.92
N ASN A 197 -12.63 9.40 12.00
CA ASN A 197 -13.44 8.24 12.33
C ASN A 197 -14.56 8.06 11.28
N PRO A 198 -14.60 6.96 10.53
CA PRO A 198 -15.63 6.78 9.52
C PRO A 198 -17.03 6.55 10.12
N ILE A 199 -17.14 6.10 11.38
CA ILE A 199 -18.44 5.93 12.06
C ILE A 199 -19.18 7.26 12.23
N ASP A 200 -18.47 8.38 12.36
CA ASP A 200 -19.08 9.71 12.52
C ASP A 200 -19.93 10.11 11.30
N ASN A 201 -19.68 9.48 10.15
CA ASN A 201 -20.42 9.69 8.90
C ASN A 201 -21.49 8.62 8.65
N VAL A 202 -21.78 7.78 9.64
CA VAL A 202 -22.81 6.73 9.58
C VAL A 202 -23.99 7.12 10.46
N TYR A 203 -25.20 7.07 9.88
CA TYR A 203 -26.43 7.30 10.63
C TYR A 203 -27.00 5.99 11.17
N PHE A 204 -27.51 6.07 12.39
CA PHE A 204 -28.13 4.95 13.09
C PHE A 204 -29.57 5.28 13.47
N TYR A 205 -30.40 4.24 13.67
CA TYR A 205 -31.74 4.37 14.22
C TYR A 205 -31.92 3.43 15.41
N SER A 206 -32.83 3.74 16.32
CA SER A 206 -33.08 2.92 17.52
C SER A 206 -34.31 2.01 17.38
N LYS A 207 -34.51 1.08 18.33
CA LYS A 207 -35.75 0.26 18.39
C LYS A 207 -37.01 1.08 18.51
N ARG A 208 -36.93 2.12 19.33
CA ARG A 208 -38.08 2.92 19.73
C ARG A 208 -38.44 3.95 18.68
N LYS A 209 -37.45 4.39 17.89
CA LYS A 209 -37.59 5.41 16.87
C LYS A 209 -36.98 4.93 15.55
N PRO A 210 -37.69 4.07 14.80
CA PRO A 210 -37.14 3.40 13.61
C PRO A 210 -37.06 4.27 12.34
N ASN A 211 -37.60 5.48 12.37
CA ASN A 211 -37.58 6.43 11.26
C ASN A 211 -36.84 7.73 11.62
N GLU A 212 -36.25 7.80 12.83
CA GLU A 212 -35.40 8.91 13.24
C GLU A 212 -33.95 8.44 13.20
N ALA A 213 -33.14 9.14 12.41
CA ALA A 213 -31.72 8.90 12.33
C ALA A 213 -30.96 9.80 13.33
N SER A 214 -29.91 9.25 13.91
CA SER A 214 -28.97 9.97 14.75
C SER A 214 -27.55 9.50 14.49
N ALA A 215 -26.56 10.34 14.80
CA ALA A 215 -25.22 9.83 15.04
C ALA A 215 -25.24 8.87 16.24
N ILE A 216 -24.26 7.97 16.29
CA ILE A 216 -24.02 7.19 17.50
C ILE A 216 -23.22 8.03 18.49
N ASN A 217 -23.56 7.94 19.78
CA ASN A 217 -22.81 8.62 20.82
C ASN A 217 -21.64 7.76 21.29
N ASP A 218 -20.54 8.38 21.71
CA ASP A 218 -19.32 7.69 22.15
C ASP A 218 -19.55 6.68 23.28
N TYR A 219 -20.46 6.98 24.23
CA TYR A 219 -20.77 6.06 25.33
C TYR A 219 -21.47 4.76 24.88
N GLN A 220 -22.00 4.74 23.66
CA GLN A 220 -22.61 3.56 23.05
C GLN A 220 -21.59 2.69 22.32
N LEU A 221 -20.38 3.22 22.11
CA LEU A 221 -19.27 2.52 21.49
C LEU A 221 -18.35 1.93 22.57
N SER A 222 -17.60 0.90 22.19
CA SER A 222 -16.62 0.29 23.08
C SER A 222 -15.45 1.25 23.36
N SER A 223 -15.00 1.31 24.62
CA SER A 223 -13.78 2.03 25.00
C SER A 223 -12.50 1.37 24.48
N PHE A 224 -12.59 0.18 23.86
CA PHE A 224 -11.47 -0.51 23.22
C PHE A 224 -11.31 -0.14 21.73
N LEU A 225 -12.10 0.80 21.22
CA LEU A 225 -11.94 1.27 19.85
C LEU A 225 -10.68 2.16 19.72
N PRO A 226 -9.97 2.10 18.59
CA PRO A 226 -8.89 3.02 18.25
C PRO A 226 -9.23 4.50 18.43
N GLU A 227 -8.29 5.25 19.01
CA GLU A 227 -8.33 6.72 19.09
C GLU A 227 -7.76 7.40 17.84
N LYS A 228 -6.93 6.67 17.07
CA LYS A 228 -6.36 7.10 15.79
C LYS A 228 -6.85 6.20 14.66
N PHE A 229 -7.21 6.81 13.53
CA PHE A 229 -7.81 6.14 12.38
C PHE A 229 -6.89 6.04 11.16
N ASN A 230 -5.67 6.58 11.29
CA ASN A 230 -4.60 6.45 10.32
C ASN A 230 -3.26 6.13 10.99
N GLU A 231 -2.37 5.47 10.24
CA GLU A 231 -0.95 5.36 10.52
C GLU A 231 -0.16 5.48 9.22
N GLU A 232 1.02 6.10 9.28
CA GLU A 232 1.97 6.13 8.17
C GLU A 232 3.16 5.24 8.51
N LEU A 233 3.60 4.44 7.54
CA LEU A 233 4.76 3.57 7.65
C LEU A 233 5.83 4.03 6.68
N VAL A 234 7.09 4.04 7.11
CA VAL A 234 8.24 4.15 6.21
C VAL A 234 8.89 2.79 6.02
N ARG A 235 9.21 2.45 4.77
CA ARG A 235 9.93 1.23 4.40
C ARG A 235 11.16 1.56 3.59
N VAL A 236 12.24 0.82 3.87
CA VAL A 236 13.49 0.95 3.11
C VAL A 236 13.83 -0.38 2.47
N TYR A 237 14.27 -0.33 1.20
CA TYR A 237 14.70 -1.49 0.45
C TYR A 237 16.06 -1.27 -0.22
N TYR A 238 16.88 -2.32 -0.25
CA TYR A 238 18.13 -2.41 -0.98
C TYR A 238 17.87 -2.90 -2.41
N LYS A 239 18.20 -2.09 -3.42
CA LYS A 239 17.80 -2.28 -4.83
C LYS A 239 18.64 -3.30 -5.59
N ILE A 240 19.91 -3.47 -5.22
CA ILE A 240 20.86 -4.28 -6.00
C ILE A 240 20.66 -5.76 -5.71
N THR A 241 20.40 -6.55 -6.77
CA THR A 241 20.07 -7.99 -6.66
C THR A 241 20.93 -8.92 -7.53
N ASP A 242 21.79 -8.36 -8.38
CA ASP A 242 22.62 -9.11 -9.34
C ASP A 242 24.07 -9.35 -8.84
N GLY A 243 24.31 -9.11 -7.55
CA GLY A 243 25.62 -9.29 -6.91
C GLY A 243 25.84 -10.67 -6.28
N ASN A 244 27.03 -10.86 -5.71
CA ASN A 244 27.31 -12.00 -4.85
C ASN A 244 26.35 -11.98 -3.64
N LYS A 245 25.56 -13.06 -3.47
CA LYS A 245 24.56 -13.19 -2.39
C LYS A 245 25.13 -12.98 -0.99
N GLU A 246 26.37 -13.39 -0.73
CA GLU A 246 27.02 -13.19 0.56
C GLU A 246 27.33 -11.71 0.81
N LYS A 247 27.81 -11.00 -0.22
CA LYS A 247 28.05 -9.55 -0.13
C LYS A 247 26.74 -8.77 0.01
N GLU A 248 25.70 -9.16 -0.72
CA GLU A 248 24.37 -8.59 -0.60
C GLU A 248 23.83 -8.75 0.83
N LYS A 249 23.91 -9.96 1.38
CA LYS A 249 23.47 -10.25 2.75
C LYS A 249 24.18 -9.35 3.77
N LYS A 250 25.52 -9.25 3.69
CA LYS A 250 26.30 -8.37 4.59
C LYS A 250 25.90 -6.90 4.46
N LYS A 251 25.66 -6.41 3.23
CA LYS A 251 25.18 -5.04 3.01
C LYS A 251 23.80 -4.79 3.64
N VAL A 252 22.88 -5.76 3.51
CA VAL A 252 21.54 -5.65 4.10
C VAL A 252 21.62 -5.66 5.63
N GLU A 253 22.45 -6.52 6.23
CA GLU A 253 22.67 -6.57 7.69
C GLU A 253 23.23 -5.26 8.24
N GLU A 254 24.18 -4.63 7.56
CA GLU A 254 24.68 -3.30 7.95
C GLU A 254 23.64 -2.19 7.72
N ALA A 255 22.86 -2.28 6.65
CA ALA A 255 21.76 -1.35 6.39
C ALA A 255 20.64 -1.46 7.44
N GLU A 256 20.34 -2.66 7.95
CA GLU A 256 19.39 -2.88 9.06
C GLU A 256 19.86 -2.16 10.34
N LYS A 257 21.15 -2.26 10.67
CA LYS A 257 21.74 -1.54 11.81
C LYS A 257 21.70 -0.02 11.60
N CYS A 258 22.01 0.45 10.40
CA CYS A 258 21.88 1.86 10.03
C CYS A 258 20.43 2.34 10.19
N PHE A 259 19.47 1.56 9.70
CA PHE A 259 18.04 1.82 9.81
C PHE A 259 17.58 1.94 11.26
N GLN A 260 18.02 1.03 12.14
CA GLN A 260 17.70 1.11 13.56
C GLN A 260 18.25 2.40 14.21
N LYS A 261 19.49 2.81 13.89
CA LYS A 261 20.08 4.06 14.39
C LYS A 261 19.31 5.28 13.86
N TRP A 262 18.96 5.28 12.57
CA TRP A 262 18.17 6.34 11.95
C TRP A 262 16.81 6.48 12.62
N CYS A 263 16.10 5.36 12.86
CA CYS A 263 14.81 5.36 13.52
C CYS A 263 14.88 5.89 14.96
N LYS A 264 15.89 5.48 15.73
CA LYS A 264 16.14 6.00 17.09
C LYS A 264 16.35 7.51 17.10
N SER A 265 17.14 8.02 16.15
CA SER A 265 17.42 9.45 16.05
C SER A 265 16.23 10.28 15.58
N LYS A 266 15.41 9.76 14.66
CA LYS A 266 14.37 10.55 13.96
C LYS A 266 12.95 10.36 14.47
N PHE A 267 12.65 9.23 15.09
CA PHE A 267 11.29 8.88 15.50
C PHE A 267 11.19 8.60 17.00
N GLY A 268 12.30 8.63 17.75
CA GLY A 268 12.30 8.35 19.19
C GLY A 268 11.87 6.93 19.54
N ILE A 269 11.91 6.00 18.57
CA ILE A 269 11.52 4.61 18.76
C ILE A 269 12.60 3.92 19.61
N GLN A 270 12.29 3.64 20.88
CA GLN A 270 13.14 2.88 21.81
C GLN A 270 13.15 1.38 21.49
#